data_AF-A0AAU3IRG6-F1
#
_entry.id   AF-A0AAU3IRG6-F1
#
_cell.length_a   1.000
_cell.length_b   1.000
_cell.length_c   1.000
_cell.angle_alpha   90.00
_cell.angle_beta   90.00
_cell.angle_gamma   90.00
#
_symmetry.space_group_name_H-M   'P 1'
#
loop_
_entity.id
_entity.type
_entity.pdbx_description
1 polymer ?
#
loop_
_entity_poly.entity_id
_entity_poly.type
_entity_poly.pdbx_seq_one_letter_code
_entity_poly.pdbx_strand_id
1 'polypeptide(L)'
;MTATDRAPGGELPRHRPTLAEIANLAGVSPPTVSRVLNGQAGVALTTRQRVEAVLREHGYRRRDSEPAAILELVFHALESLWALEIIQGVEQVARERGLAVVLTEMQGRLTPGRAWTEQVLARRPTGVVAVFSELTVQQQSQLATRSIPLVVLDPTGEPLHQTPSVGATNWSGGMAATRHLLDLGHHRIAMLSGPTQWPCCRARLDGFRAAMDAAGVYVDPALLRISTLYVEGGLRDGAELLRLPDPPTAVFCSNDLQALGVYEAARRAGLRVPEDLSVIGFDDLSFTQWAGPPMTTVRQPLVQMGATAARMVLTLADGEPLEQHRVELATTLVVRESTAPPRV
;
A
#
# COMPACT_ATOMS: atom_id res chain seq x y z
N MET A 1 67.81 3.30 24.15
CA MET A 1 67.33 4.22 23.09
C MET A 1 66.34 3.42 22.26
N THR A 2 65.04 3.71 22.18
CA THR A 2 64.25 4.88 22.58
C THR A 2 62.84 4.41 22.90
N ALA A 3 62.33 4.87 24.05
CA ALA A 3 60.91 4.91 24.32
C ALA A 3 60.24 5.92 23.37
N THR A 4 59.06 5.59 22.88
CA THR A 4 58.12 6.60 22.36
C THR A 4 56.73 6.26 22.82
N ASP A 5 56.39 7.00 23.87
CA ASP A 5 55.09 7.39 24.37
C ASP A 5 54.06 7.65 23.25
N ARG A 6 52.89 7.01 23.35
CA ARG A 6 51.65 7.45 22.67
C ARG A 6 50.53 7.43 23.70
N ALA A 7 50.20 8.63 24.17
CA ALA A 7 49.07 8.95 25.01
C ALA A 7 47.72 8.46 24.43
N PRO A 8 46.75 8.05 25.27
CA PRO A 8 45.38 7.85 24.85
C PRO A 8 44.66 9.20 24.80
N GLY A 9 44.35 9.69 23.59
CA GLY A 9 43.44 10.81 23.38
C GLY A 9 42.00 10.38 23.65
N GLY A 10 41.59 10.40 24.92
CA GLY A 10 40.18 10.38 25.28
C GLY A 10 39.59 11.76 25.00
N GLU A 11 38.74 11.89 23.96
CA GLU A 11 37.83 13.02 23.89
C GLU A 11 36.93 12.98 25.14
N LEU A 12 37.11 13.96 26.02
CA LEU A 12 36.19 14.20 27.12
C LEU A 12 34.76 14.33 26.56
N PRO A 13 33.74 13.75 27.22
CA PRO A 13 32.37 13.93 26.78
C PRO A 13 32.06 15.43 26.74
N ARG A 14 31.76 15.96 25.54
CA ARG A 14 31.27 17.34 25.39
C ARG A 14 30.06 17.50 26.29
N HIS A 15 30.22 18.23 27.39
CA HIS A 15 29.17 18.50 28.35
C HIS A 15 28.00 19.16 27.62
N ARG A 16 26.91 18.42 27.41
CA ARG A 16 25.72 18.98 26.77
C ARG A 16 25.06 19.92 27.78
N PRO A 17 24.80 21.18 27.41
CA PRO A 17 24.25 22.12 28.35
C PRO A 17 22.87 21.69 28.85
N THR A 18 22.62 21.80 30.15
CA THR A 18 21.29 21.52 30.72
C THR A 18 20.31 22.66 30.42
N LEU A 19 18.99 22.42 30.55
CA LEU A 19 17.98 23.48 30.36
C LEU A 19 18.19 24.66 31.32
N ALA A 20 18.68 24.37 32.53
CA ALA A 20 19.04 25.38 33.53
C ALA A 20 20.26 26.20 33.11
N GLU A 21 21.28 25.57 32.52
CA GLU A 21 22.45 26.27 31.96
C GLU A 21 22.06 27.19 30.79
N ILE A 22 21.20 26.71 29.89
CA ILE A 22 20.66 27.55 28.80
C ILE A 22 19.87 28.74 29.34
N ALA A 23 19.08 28.55 30.41
CA ALA A 23 18.33 29.63 31.05
C ALA A 23 19.26 30.70 31.63
N ASN A 24 20.34 30.27 32.31
CA ASN A 24 21.36 31.17 32.84
C ASN A 24 22.08 31.93 31.73
N LEU A 25 22.50 31.25 30.66
CA LEU A 25 23.17 31.86 29.50
C LEU A 25 22.27 32.85 28.75
N ALA A 26 20.98 32.56 28.65
CA ALA A 26 20.00 33.44 28.03
C ALA A 26 19.45 34.51 28.97
N GLY A 27 19.90 34.56 30.24
CA GLY A 27 19.46 35.53 31.24
C GLY A 27 17.95 35.50 31.49
N VAL A 28 17.35 34.31 31.53
CA VAL A 28 15.91 34.09 31.77
C VAL A 28 15.70 32.92 32.74
N SER A 29 14.47 32.72 33.19
CA SER A 29 14.13 31.54 34.00
C SER A 29 13.99 30.26 33.14
N PRO A 30 14.24 29.06 33.68
CA PRO A 30 14.02 27.80 32.97
C PRO A 30 12.59 27.63 32.40
N PRO A 31 11.52 28.06 33.08
CA PRO A 31 10.17 28.10 32.49
C PRO A 31 10.06 29.01 31.26
N THR A 32 10.81 30.12 31.21
CA THR A 32 10.82 31.02 30.05
C THR A 32 11.49 30.36 28.85
N VAL A 33 12.61 29.65 29.06
CA VAL A 33 13.23 28.82 28.01
C VAL A 33 12.28 27.74 27.52
N SER A 34 11.57 27.08 28.44
CA SER A 34 10.54 26.08 28.11
C SER A 34 9.40 26.65 27.26
N ARG A 35 8.90 27.85 27.58
CA ARG A 35 7.87 28.55 26.78
C ARG A 35 8.37 28.87 25.36
N VAL A 36 9.62 29.31 25.23
CA VAL A 36 10.25 29.57 23.92
C VAL A 36 10.36 28.27 23.11
N LEU A 37 10.89 27.20 23.71
CA LEU A 37 11.02 25.88 23.08
C LEU A 37 9.68 25.27 22.65
N ASN A 38 8.60 25.53 23.40
CA ASN A 38 7.26 25.03 23.10
C ASN A 38 6.43 25.96 22.19
N GLY A 39 7.02 27.02 21.65
CA GLY A 39 6.30 27.96 20.76
C GLY A 39 5.16 28.71 21.45
N GLN A 40 5.10 28.72 22.79
CA GLN A 40 3.98 29.30 23.55
C GLN A 40 3.96 30.84 23.47
N ALA A 41 2.76 31.42 23.44
CA ALA A 41 2.56 32.86 23.50
C ALA A 41 2.97 33.44 24.89
N GLY A 42 3.21 34.76 24.96
CA GLY A 42 3.55 35.45 26.21
C GLY A 42 5.05 35.55 26.53
N VAL A 43 5.92 35.30 25.55
CA VAL A 43 7.34 35.65 25.61
C VAL A 43 7.60 36.76 24.59
N ALA A 44 8.22 37.87 25.02
CA ALA A 44 8.58 38.97 24.13
C ALA A 44 9.47 38.47 22.98
N LEU A 45 9.26 39.01 21.78
CA LEU A 45 10.01 38.61 20.57
C LEU A 45 11.53 38.73 20.76
N THR A 46 11.98 39.79 21.45
CA THR A 46 13.39 40.02 21.77
C THR A 46 13.95 38.94 22.70
N THR A 47 13.20 38.54 23.73
CA THR A 47 13.58 37.46 24.64
C THR A 47 13.60 36.10 23.93
N ARG A 48 12.63 35.86 23.03
CA ARG A 48 12.57 34.64 22.20
C ARG A 48 13.79 34.52 21.30
N GLN A 49 14.13 35.57 20.56
CA GLN A 49 15.31 35.61 19.69
C GLN A 49 16.61 35.38 20.46
N ARG A 50 16.73 35.96 21.67
CA ARG A 50 17.88 35.77 22.55
C ARG A 50 18.02 34.31 23.00
N VAL A 51 16.93 33.69 23.45
CA VAL A 51 16.91 32.29 23.87
C VAL A 51 17.25 31.36 22.67
N GLU A 52 16.68 31.62 21.50
CA GLU A 52 16.95 30.85 20.27
C GLU A 52 18.40 30.97 19.80
N ALA A 53 19.03 32.13 19.97
CA ALA A 53 20.45 32.32 19.65
C ALA A 53 21.35 31.47 20.57
N VAL A 54 21.11 31.50 21.89
CA VAL A 54 21.85 30.71 22.88
C VAL A 54 21.68 29.21 22.65
N LEU A 55 20.44 28.77 22.36
CA LEU A 55 20.14 27.37 22.02
C LEU A 55 20.96 26.90 20.80
N ARG A 56 21.07 27.73 19.77
CA ARG A 56 21.77 27.43 18.52
C ARG A 56 23.29 27.41 18.71
N GLU A 57 23.83 28.41 19.40
CA GLU A 57 25.26 28.55 19.68
C GLU A 57 25.79 27.37 20.50
N HIS A 58 25.00 26.89 21.46
CA HIS A 58 25.42 25.84 22.38
C HIS A 58 24.97 24.43 21.94
N GLY A 59 24.44 24.31 20.72
CA GLY A 59 24.00 23.04 20.15
C GLY A 59 22.95 22.32 20.99
N TYR A 60 22.18 23.05 21.80
CA TYR A 60 21.15 22.47 22.64
C TYR A 60 20.02 21.94 21.76
N ARG A 61 19.90 20.62 21.68
CA ARG A 61 18.75 19.94 21.09
C ARG A 61 17.90 19.39 22.22
N ARG A 62 16.64 19.82 22.26
CA ARG A 62 15.64 19.25 23.18
C ARG A 62 15.63 17.73 22.98
N ARG A 63 15.66 16.97 24.09
CA ARG A 63 15.54 15.51 24.07
C ARG A 63 14.08 15.03 24.00
N ASP A 64 13.13 15.96 24.05
CA ASP A 64 11.74 15.70 24.44
C ASP A 64 10.70 16.34 23.50
N SER A 65 10.84 16.22 22.18
CA SER A 65 9.60 15.82 21.49
C SER A 65 9.50 14.34 21.79
N GLU A 66 8.47 13.89 22.53
CA GLU A 66 8.13 12.48 22.42
C GLU A 66 8.09 12.15 20.92
N PRO A 67 8.77 11.08 20.46
CA PRO A 67 8.67 10.69 19.07
C PRO A 67 7.19 10.69 18.70
N ALA A 68 6.83 11.37 17.61
CA ALA A 68 5.44 11.37 17.16
C ALA A 68 4.97 9.91 17.13
N ALA A 69 3.81 9.63 17.73
CA ALA A 69 3.20 8.31 17.67
C ALA A 69 3.20 7.87 16.20
N ILE A 70 3.70 6.66 15.93
CA ILE A 70 3.87 6.20 14.55
C ILE A 70 2.82 5.15 14.22
N LEU A 71 2.34 5.20 12.99
CA LEU A 71 1.63 4.09 12.37
C LEU A 71 2.58 3.38 11.40
N GLU A 72 2.74 2.08 11.58
CA GLU A 72 3.60 1.25 10.74
C GLU A 72 2.79 0.66 9.59
N LEU A 73 3.20 0.94 8.36
CA LEU A 73 2.59 0.41 7.15
C LEU A 73 3.59 -0.51 6.45
N VAL A 74 3.23 -1.79 6.36
CA VAL A 74 4.14 -2.84 5.87
C VAL A 74 3.67 -3.35 4.52
N PHE A 75 4.53 -3.25 3.52
CA PHE A 75 4.27 -3.69 2.16
C PHE A 75 5.21 -4.82 1.76
N HIS A 76 4.72 -5.75 0.94
CA HIS A 76 5.60 -6.68 0.25
C HIS A 76 6.50 -5.97 -0.77
N ALA A 77 5.95 -4.99 -1.51
CA ALA A 77 6.66 -4.14 -2.47
C ALA A 77 6.00 -2.76 -2.57
N LEU A 78 6.79 -1.72 -2.85
CA LEU A 78 6.34 -0.31 -2.92
C LEU A 78 6.37 0.28 -4.35
N GLU A 79 6.70 -0.52 -5.35
CA GLU A 79 7.04 -0.03 -6.70
C GLU A 79 5.82 0.37 -7.56
N SER A 80 4.60 0.20 -7.05
CA SER A 80 3.37 0.39 -7.82
C SER A 80 2.54 1.59 -7.36
N LEU A 81 1.83 2.22 -8.30
CA LEU A 81 0.84 3.27 -8.00
C LEU A 81 -0.27 2.77 -7.06
N TRP A 82 -0.52 1.46 -7.03
CA TRP A 82 -1.41 0.82 -6.09
C TRP A 82 -1.00 1.07 -4.63
N ALA A 83 0.28 0.96 -4.30
CA ALA A 83 0.78 1.22 -2.95
C ALA A 83 0.60 2.70 -2.55
N LEU A 84 0.77 3.62 -3.51
CA LEU A 84 0.62 5.06 -3.28
C LEU A 84 -0.81 5.43 -2.86
N GLU A 85 -1.83 4.87 -3.52
CA GLU A 85 -3.24 5.12 -3.17
C GLU A 85 -3.56 4.64 -1.74
N ILE A 86 -3.04 3.48 -1.34
CA ILE A 86 -3.17 2.98 0.04
C ILE A 86 -2.48 3.93 1.03
N ILE A 87 -1.24 4.35 0.74
CA ILE A 87 -0.47 5.28 1.58
C ILE A 87 -1.24 6.59 1.78
N GLN A 88 -1.84 7.15 0.72
CA GLN A 88 -2.64 8.37 0.83
C GLN A 88 -3.83 8.21 1.78
N GLY A 89 -4.54 7.09 1.70
CA GLY A 89 -5.65 6.79 2.61
C GLY A 89 -5.22 6.69 4.07
N VAL A 90 -4.09 6.02 4.31
CA VAL A 90 -3.51 5.87 5.65
C VAL A 90 -3.01 7.22 6.19
N GLU A 91 -2.32 8.01 5.37
CA GLU A 91 -1.80 9.33 5.74
C GLU A 91 -2.91 10.28 6.15
N GLN A 92 -4.04 10.28 5.44
CA GLN A 92 -5.19 11.13 5.77
C GLN A 92 -5.63 10.91 7.22
N VAL A 93 -5.78 9.66 7.63
CA VAL A 93 -6.22 9.29 8.99
C VAL A 93 -5.12 9.53 10.01
N ALA A 94 -3.86 9.20 9.69
CA ALA A 94 -2.74 9.43 10.57
C ALA A 94 -2.56 10.92 10.89
N ARG A 95 -2.67 11.79 9.88
CA ARG A 95 -2.56 13.24 10.00
C ARG A 95 -3.65 13.84 10.91
N GLU A 96 -4.88 13.37 10.79
CA GLU A 96 -6.00 13.77 11.66
C GLU A 96 -5.74 13.44 13.14
N ARG A 97 -4.96 12.39 13.42
CA ARG A 97 -4.61 11.93 14.75
C ARG A 97 -3.21 12.38 15.21
N GLY A 98 -2.50 13.17 14.39
CA GLY A 98 -1.15 13.66 14.69
C GLY A 98 -0.06 12.58 14.68
N LEU A 99 -0.28 11.45 13.99
CA LEU A 99 0.70 10.37 13.85
C LEU A 99 1.58 10.58 12.62
N ALA A 100 2.83 10.12 12.72
CA ALA A 100 3.68 9.92 11.56
C ALA A 100 3.42 8.53 10.94
N VAL A 101 3.58 8.40 9.62
CA VAL A 101 3.50 7.10 8.93
C VAL A 101 4.91 6.62 8.62
N VAL A 102 5.24 5.39 9.03
CA VAL A 102 6.49 4.71 8.70
C VAL A 102 6.19 3.59 7.71
N LEU A 103 6.89 3.62 6.57
CA LEU A 103 6.78 2.59 5.54
C LEU A 103 7.90 1.55 5.73
N THR A 104 7.53 0.27 5.73
CA THR A 104 8.48 -0.84 5.68
C THR A 104 8.18 -1.72 4.48
N GLU A 105 9.19 -1.91 3.63
CA GLU A 105 9.12 -2.75 2.44
C GLU A 105 9.83 -4.10 2.67
N MET A 106 9.24 -5.19 2.19
CA MET A 106 9.79 -6.55 2.35
C MET A 106 10.52 -7.07 1.10
N GLN A 107 10.90 -6.18 0.17
CA GLN A 107 11.72 -6.51 -1.01
C GLN A 107 11.12 -7.66 -1.83
N GLY A 108 9.81 -7.61 -2.07
CA GLY A 108 9.05 -8.60 -2.83
C GLY A 108 8.68 -9.88 -2.07
N ARG A 109 9.10 -10.04 -0.81
CA ARG A 109 8.70 -11.20 0.01
C ARG A 109 7.33 -10.96 0.61
N LEU A 110 6.44 -11.95 0.53
CA LEU A 110 5.12 -11.85 1.16
C LEU A 110 5.21 -11.94 2.70
N THR A 111 6.18 -12.70 3.22
CA THR A 111 6.39 -12.84 4.66
C THR A 111 7.63 -12.07 5.11
N PRO A 112 7.52 -11.19 6.13
CA PRO A 112 8.67 -10.48 6.65
C PRO A 112 9.68 -11.45 7.28
N GLY A 113 10.98 -11.15 7.15
CA GLY A 113 12.03 -11.91 7.83
C GLY A 113 12.00 -11.72 9.35
N ARG A 114 12.74 -12.53 10.12
CA ARG A 114 12.78 -12.43 11.60
C ARG A 114 13.20 -11.05 12.10
N ALA A 115 14.17 -10.42 11.43
CA ALA A 115 14.67 -9.09 11.79
C ALA A 115 13.60 -7.99 11.65
N TRP A 116 12.58 -8.18 10.80
CA TRP A 116 11.51 -7.20 10.62
C TRP A 116 10.75 -6.97 11.93
N THR A 117 10.37 -8.04 12.64
CA THR A 117 9.61 -7.87 13.87
C THR A 117 10.45 -7.10 14.89
N GLU A 118 11.73 -7.46 15.05
CA GLU A 118 12.63 -6.76 15.99
C GLU A 118 12.72 -5.26 15.69
N GLN A 119 12.80 -4.89 14.41
CA GLN A 119 12.82 -3.50 13.98
C GLN A 119 11.50 -2.76 14.25
N VAL A 120 10.35 -3.37 13.93
CA VAL A 120 9.02 -2.80 14.21
C VAL A 120 8.82 -2.64 15.72
N LEU A 121 9.17 -3.65 16.50
CA LEU A 121 9.02 -3.64 17.95
C LEU A 121 9.97 -2.63 18.63
N ALA A 122 11.14 -2.38 18.05
CA ALA A 122 12.06 -1.35 18.52
C ALA A 122 11.49 0.06 18.32
N ARG A 123 10.70 0.27 17.26
CA ARG A 123 10.02 1.56 17.00
C ARG A 123 8.78 1.78 17.87
N ARG A 124 8.18 0.71 18.41
CA ARG A 124 6.96 0.74 19.24
C ARG A 124 5.81 1.52 18.58
N PRO A 125 5.33 1.08 17.40
CA PRO A 125 4.25 1.76 16.73
C PRO A 125 2.95 1.67 17.53
N THR A 126 2.08 2.67 17.34
CA THR A 126 0.70 2.68 17.84
C THR A 126 -0.10 1.54 17.24
N GLY A 127 0.21 1.14 16.01
CA GLY A 127 -0.43 0.03 15.32
C GLY A 127 0.32 -0.34 14.04
N VAL A 128 0.02 -1.54 13.54
CA VAL A 128 0.57 -2.06 12.28
C VAL A 128 -0.56 -2.31 11.29
N VAL A 129 -0.42 -1.76 10.10
CA VAL A 129 -1.23 -2.14 8.93
C VAL A 129 -0.35 -2.95 7.99
N ALA A 130 -0.68 -4.22 7.81
CA ALA A 130 0.03 -5.14 6.92
C ALA A 130 -0.68 -5.21 5.57
N VAL A 131 -0.05 -4.71 4.51
CA VAL A 131 -0.63 -4.56 3.18
C VAL A 131 -0.13 -5.68 2.28
N PHE A 132 -1.04 -6.54 1.83
CA PHE A 132 -0.75 -7.69 0.96
C PHE A 132 0.46 -8.49 1.46
N SER A 133 0.45 -8.77 2.76
CA SER A 133 1.59 -9.28 3.54
C SER A 133 1.13 -10.40 4.46
N GLU A 134 1.91 -11.46 4.54
CA GLU A 134 1.65 -12.64 5.38
C GLU A 134 2.53 -12.61 6.62
N LEU A 135 1.97 -12.16 7.74
CA LEU A 135 2.65 -12.27 9.04
C LEU A 135 2.46 -13.67 9.60
N THR A 136 3.56 -14.33 9.96
CA THR A 136 3.50 -15.63 10.65
C THR A 136 2.77 -15.54 11.98
N VAL A 137 2.23 -16.67 12.47
CA VAL A 137 1.62 -16.76 13.81
C VAL A 137 2.57 -16.22 14.89
N GLN A 138 3.87 -16.56 14.80
CA GLN A 138 4.87 -16.07 15.73
C GLN A 138 4.99 -14.53 15.71
N GLN A 139 5.01 -13.92 14.52
CA GLN A 139 5.06 -12.46 14.36
C GLN A 139 3.82 -11.78 14.92
N GLN A 140 2.63 -12.34 14.66
CA GLN A 140 1.37 -11.84 15.21
C GLN A 140 1.36 -11.94 16.74
N SER A 141 1.81 -13.06 17.32
CA SER A 141 1.94 -13.22 18.78
C SER A 141 2.95 -12.26 19.42
N GLN A 142 4.02 -11.91 18.71
CA GLN A 142 5.02 -10.94 19.16
C GLN A 142 4.48 -9.51 19.22
N LEU A 143 3.60 -9.14 18.28
CA LEU A 143 2.87 -7.87 18.31
C LEU A 143 1.84 -7.85 19.45
N ALA A 144 1.05 -8.92 19.56
CA ALA A 144 0.01 -9.05 20.59
C ALA A 144 0.58 -9.00 22.02
N THR A 145 1.70 -9.67 22.29
CA THR A 145 2.37 -9.64 23.61
C THR A 145 2.85 -8.23 24.01
N ARG A 146 2.99 -7.31 23.04
CA ARG A 146 3.34 -5.90 23.31
C ARG A 146 2.14 -4.95 23.15
N SER A 147 0.92 -5.49 23.06
CA SER A 147 -0.30 -4.72 22.85
C SER A 147 -0.25 -3.82 21.61
N ILE A 148 0.44 -4.27 20.55
CA ILE A 148 0.46 -3.56 19.27
C ILE A 148 -0.63 -4.17 18.37
N PRO A 149 -1.70 -3.42 18.06
CA PRO A 149 -2.76 -3.92 17.20
C PRO A 149 -2.29 -4.08 15.76
N LEU A 150 -2.88 -5.05 15.07
CA LEU A 150 -2.60 -5.42 13.69
C LEU A 150 -3.89 -5.43 12.89
N VAL A 151 -3.88 -4.81 11.71
CA VAL A 151 -4.93 -4.95 10.69
C VAL A 151 -4.28 -5.35 9.37
N VAL A 152 -4.89 -6.30 8.65
CA VAL A 152 -4.40 -6.76 7.34
C VAL A 152 -5.23 -6.12 6.22
N LEU A 153 -4.58 -5.49 5.25
CA LEU A 153 -5.20 -4.94 4.05
C LEU A 153 -4.88 -5.85 2.86
N ASP A 154 -5.92 -6.28 2.15
CA ASP A 154 -5.87 -7.29 1.08
C ASP A 154 -5.07 -8.55 1.48
N PRO A 155 -5.65 -9.43 2.31
CA PRO A 155 -4.97 -10.64 2.76
C PRO A 155 -4.51 -11.55 1.62
N THR A 156 -3.33 -12.15 1.78
CA THR A 156 -2.74 -13.13 0.84
C THR A 156 -3.22 -14.58 1.07
N GLY A 157 -4.04 -14.80 2.10
CA GLY A 157 -4.68 -16.06 2.49
C GLY A 157 -5.87 -15.77 3.39
N GLU A 158 -6.54 -16.81 3.92
CA GLU A 158 -7.59 -16.60 4.92
C GLU A 158 -6.99 -16.04 6.21
N PRO A 159 -7.33 -14.80 6.63
CA PRO A 159 -6.87 -14.29 7.91
C PRO A 159 -7.38 -15.17 9.04
N LEU A 160 -6.54 -15.37 10.06
CA LEU A 160 -7.01 -15.91 11.33
C LEU A 160 -8.24 -15.12 11.78
N HIS A 161 -9.26 -15.80 12.30
CA HIS A 161 -10.55 -15.18 12.64
C HIS A 161 -10.43 -13.94 13.55
N GLN A 162 -9.37 -13.86 14.35
CA GLN A 162 -9.14 -12.77 15.28
C GLN A 162 -8.41 -11.57 14.66
N THR A 163 -7.76 -11.72 13.50
CA THR A 163 -6.99 -10.66 12.85
C THR A 163 -7.91 -9.87 11.92
N PRO A 164 -8.21 -8.59 12.24
CA PRO A 164 -9.11 -7.80 11.41
C PRO A 164 -8.52 -7.56 10.02
N SER A 165 -9.39 -7.47 9.02
CA SER A 165 -8.98 -7.26 7.65
C SER A 165 -9.89 -6.31 6.86
N VAL A 166 -9.26 -5.62 5.90
CA VAL A 166 -9.94 -4.80 4.90
C VAL A 166 -9.60 -5.33 3.51
N GLY A 167 -10.61 -5.57 2.69
CA GLY A 167 -10.48 -6.02 1.31
C GLY A 167 -11.44 -5.27 0.39
N ALA A 168 -11.47 -5.70 -0.88
CA ALA A 168 -12.46 -5.27 -1.86
C ALA A 168 -13.29 -6.45 -2.35
N THR A 169 -14.51 -6.17 -2.84
CA THR A 169 -15.42 -7.16 -3.42
C THR A 169 -14.91 -7.67 -4.79
N ASN A 170 -13.84 -8.46 -4.76
CA ASN A 170 -13.06 -8.93 -5.91
C ASN A 170 -13.89 -9.85 -6.83
N TRP A 171 -14.72 -10.72 -6.24
CA TRP A 171 -15.62 -11.60 -7.00
C TRP A 171 -16.66 -10.79 -7.79
N SER A 172 -17.32 -9.82 -7.14
CA SER A 172 -18.28 -8.93 -7.78
C SER A 172 -17.64 -8.10 -8.90
N GLY A 173 -16.38 -7.67 -8.68
CA GLY A 173 -15.59 -6.97 -9.70
C GLY A 173 -15.32 -7.83 -10.93
N GLY A 174 -14.83 -9.06 -10.74
CA GLY A 174 -14.57 -9.99 -11.84
C GLY A 174 -15.84 -10.36 -12.62
N MET A 175 -16.95 -10.55 -11.91
CA MET A 175 -18.28 -10.76 -12.48
C MET A 175 -18.71 -9.57 -13.34
N ALA A 176 -18.61 -8.34 -12.83
CA ALA A 176 -19.03 -7.13 -13.54
C ALA A 176 -18.20 -6.87 -14.80
N ALA A 177 -16.87 -7.02 -14.73
CA ALA A 177 -15.98 -6.89 -15.89
C ALA A 177 -16.34 -7.87 -17.01
N THR A 178 -16.60 -9.12 -16.64
CA THR A 178 -16.89 -10.17 -17.61
C THR A 178 -18.27 -10.02 -18.23
N ARG A 179 -19.27 -9.65 -17.43
CA ARG A 179 -20.62 -9.31 -17.92
C ARG A 179 -20.58 -8.20 -18.95
N HIS A 180 -19.81 -7.13 -18.69
CA HIS A 180 -19.64 -6.04 -19.65
C HIS A 180 -19.11 -6.53 -21.01
N LEU A 181 -18.13 -7.43 -21.03
CA LEU A 181 -17.63 -8.01 -22.28
C LEU A 181 -18.68 -8.90 -22.99
N LEU A 182 -19.42 -9.71 -22.22
CA LEU A 182 -20.50 -10.54 -22.73
C LEU A 182 -21.64 -9.70 -23.32
N ASP A 183 -22.02 -8.60 -22.66
CA ASP A 183 -23.06 -7.66 -23.10
C ASP A 183 -22.66 -6.93 -24.40
N LEU A 184 -21.36 -6.76 -24.65
CA LEU A 184 -20.81 -6.27 -25.92
C LEU A 184 -20.80 -7.34 -27.03
N GLY A 185 -21.11 -8.60 -26.72
CA GLY A 185 -21.17 -9.72 -27.66
C GLY A 185 -19.90 -10.57 -27.71
N HIS A 186 -18.93 -10.37 -26.81
CA HIS A 186 -17.75 -11.23 -26.77
C HIS A 186 -18.08 -12.59 -26.16
N HIS A 187 -17.80 -13.67 -26.88
CA HIS A 187 -17.91 -15.04 -26.36
C HIS A 187 -16.55 -15.73 -26.19
N ARG A 188 -15.51 -15.26 -26.90
CA ARG A 188 -14.15 -15.80 -26.79
C ARG A 188 -13.26 -14.84 -25.99
N ILE A 189 -13.46 -14.86 -24.67
CA ILE A 189 -12.81 -13.95 -23.71
C ILE A 189 -11.66 -14.69 -23.02
N ALA A 190 -10.47 -14.12 -23.05
CA ALA A 190 -9.34 -14.58 -22.26
C ALA A 190 -9.28 -13.91 -20.88
N MET A 191 -8.73 -14.63 -19.91
CA MET A 191 -8.50 -14.13 -18.57
C MET A 191 -7.02 -14.30 -18.20
N LEU A 192 -6.35 -13.18 -17.95
CA LEU A 192 -5.04 -13.14 -17.29
C LEU A 192 -5.27 -13.00 -15.80
N SER A 193 -5.11 -14.11 -15.09
CA SER A 193 -5.13 -14.14 -13.64
C SER A 193 -3.76 -13.83 -13.05
N GLY A 194 -3.75 -13.30 -11.83
CA GLY A 194 -2.59 -13.41 -10.95
C GLY A 194 -2.46 -14.81 -10.33
N PRO A 195 -1.47 -15.06 -9.47
CA PRO A 195 -1.30 -16.31 -8.74
C PRO A 195 -2.55 -16.65 -7.93
N THR A 196 -3.16 -17.80 -8.19
CA THR A 196 -4.48 -18.17 -7.63
C THR A 196 -4.44 -18.57 -6.17
N GLN A 197 -3.26 -18.72 -5.56
CA GLN A 197 -3.13 -18.83 -4.11
C GLN A 197 -3.56 -17.54 -3.41
N TRP A 198 -3.52 -16.38 -4.08
CA TRP A 198 -3.96 -15.12 -3.52
C TRP A 198 -5.49 -14.97 -3.62
N PRO A 199 -6.20 -14.76 -2.49
CA PRO A 199 -7.66 -14.67 -2.45
C PRO A 199 -8.25 -13.67 -3.45
N CYS A 200 -7.65 -12.48 -3.61
CA CYS A 200 -8.14 -11.48 -4.55
C CYS A 200 -8.11 -11.99 -6.00
N CYS A 201 -7.00 -12.58 -6.44
CA CYS A 201 -6.86 -13.16 -7.79
C CYS A 201 -7.85 -14.30 -8.01
N ARG A 202 -7.98 -15.20 -7.03
CA ARG A 202 -8.93 -16.32 -7.08
C ARG A 202 -10.36 -15.81 -7.22
N ALA A 203 -10.74 -14.85 -6.38
CA ALA A 203 -12.08 -14.26 -6.40
C ALA A 203 -12.38 -13.58 -7.73
N ARG A 204 -11.43 -12.82 -8.32
CA ARG A 204 -11.58 -12.21 -9.65
C ARG A 204 -11.81 -13.28 -10.74
N LEU A 205 -11.02 -14.37 -10.72
CA LEU A 205 -11.16 -15.50 -11.65
C LEU A 205 -12.50 -16.23 -11.47
N ASP A 206 -12.95 -16.44 -10.23
CA ASP A 206 -14.21 -17.10 -9.93
C ASP A 206 -15.42 -16.24 -10.35
N GLY A 207 -15.31 -14.91 -10.21
CA GLY A 207 -16.28 -13.95 -10.74
C GLY A 207 -16.37 -14.02 -12.27
N PHE A 208 -15.21 -14.09 -12.96
CA PHE A 208 -15.15 -14.32 -14.40
C PHE A 208 -15.84 -15.63 -14.81
N ARG A 209 -15.50 -16.74 -14.16
CA ARG A 209 -16.11 -18.06 -14.47
C ARG A 209 -17.62 -18.06 -14.25
N ALA A 210 -18.08 -17.47 -13.16
CA ALA A 210 -19.50 -17.41 -12.85
C ALA A 210 -20.28 -16.53 -13.85
N ALA A 211 -19.67 -15.46 -14.38
CA ALA A 211 -20.28 -14.67 -15.45
C ALA A 211 -20.40 -15.45 -16.76
N MET A 212 -19.34 -16.16 -17.14
CA MET A 212 -19.30 -17.00 -18.35
C MET A 212 -20.35 -18.12 -18.28
N ASP A 213 -20.43 -18.81 -17.14
CA ASP A 213 -21.41 -19.87 -16.88
C ASP A 213 -22.85 -19.34 -16.93
N ALA A 214 -23.12 -18.19 -16.28
CA ALA A 214 -24.43 -17.56 -16.31
C ALA A 214 -24.90 -17.16 -17.72
N ALA A 215 -23.96 -16.89 -18.64
CA ALA A 215 -24.24 -16.60 -20.05
C ALA A 215 -24.20 -17.85 -20.95
N GLY A 216 -23.97 -19.04 -20.40
CA GLY A 216 -23.86 -20.29 -21.16
C GLY A 216 -22.62 -20.36 -22.06
N VAL A 217 -21.58 -19.58 -21.76
CA VAL A 217 -20.34 -19.51 -22.56
C VAL A 217 -19.27 -20.40 -21.94
N TYR A 218 -18.74 -21.33 -22.74
CA TYR A 218 -17.68 -22.21 -22.30
C TYR A 218 -16.36 -21.46 -22.03
N VAL A 219 -15.76 -21.71 -20.87
CA VAL A 219 -14.42 -21.21 -20.53
C VAL A 219 -13.37 -22.14 -21.10
N ASP A 220 -12.82 -21.77 -22.26
CA ASP A 220 -11.70 -22.47 -22.89
C ASP A 220 -10.44 -22.40 -21.99
N PRO A 221 -9.91 -23.53 -21.49
CA PRO A 221 -8.69 -23.53 -20.67
C PRO A 221 -7.48 -22.91 -21.39
N ALA A 222 -7.45 -22.96 -22.74
CA ALA A 222 -6.40 -22.34 -23.53
C ALA A 222 -6.44 -20.81 -23.50
N LEU A 223 -7.51 -20.19 -22.98
CA LEU A 223 -7.67 -18.75 -22.79
C LEU A 223 -7.44 -18.28 -21.35
N LEU A 224 -7.13 -19.20 -20.43
CA LEU A 224 -6.75 -18.85 -19.06
C LEU A 224 -5.22 -18.81 -18.92
N ARG A 225 -4.70 -17.73 -18.35
CA ARG A 225 -3.27 -17.59 -18.01
C ARG A 225 -3.13 -17.24 -16.54
N ILE A 226 -2.20 -17.89 -15.85
CA ILE A 226 -1.81 -17.55 -14.49
C ILE A 226 -0.42 -16.90 -14.57
N SER A 227 -0.32 -15.63 -14.21
CA SER A 227 0.89 -14.82 -14.40
C SER A 227 1.24 -13.98 -13.20
N THR A 228 2.37 -13.27 -13.27
CA THR A 228 2.66 -12.19 -12.34
C THR A 228 1.72 -11.01 -12.60
N LEU A 229 1.43 -10.22 -11.57
CA LEU A 229 0.56 -9.02 -11.65
C LEU A 229 1.32 -7.79 -12.22
N TYR A 230 2.31 -8.01 -13.07
CA TYR A 230 3.16 -6.96 -13.63
C TYR A 230 3.05 -6.90 -15.16
N VAL A 231 3.56 -5.82 -15.74
CA VAL A 231 3.48 -5.52 -17.17
C VAL A 231 4.13 -6.61 -18.01
N GLU A 232 5.26 -7.16 -17.56
CA GLU A 232 6.00 -8.22 -18.24
C GLU A 232 5.17 -9.50 -18.39
N GLY A 233 4.42 -9.85 -17.34
CA GLY A 233 3.50 -10.99 -17.35
C GLY A 233 2.37 -10.78 -18.36
N GLY A 234 1.75 -9.60 -18.33
CA GLY A 234 0.72 -9.19 -19.29
C GLY A 234 1.20 -9.21 -20.74
N LEU A 235 2.41 -8.70 -21.00
CA LEU A 235 3.02 -8.67 -22.32
C LEU A 235 3.30 -10.07 -22.87
N ARG A 236 3.93 -10.93 -22.05
CA ARG A 236 4.26 -12.30 -22.46
C ARG A 236 2.99 -13.09 -22.78
N ASP A 237 2.06 -13.13 -21.84
CA ASP A 237 0.88 -14.00 -21.93
C ASP A 237 -0.15 -13.44 -22.92
N GLY A 238 -0.29 -12.12 -23.00
CA GLY A 238 -1.05 -11.46 -24.04
C GLY A 238 -0.52 -11.80 -25.43
N ALA A 239 0.79 -11.72 -25.65
CA ALA A 239 1.38 -12.04 -26.95
C ALA A 239 1.23 -13.53 -27.32
N GLU A 240 1.22 -14.44 -26.35
CA GLU A 240 0.94 -15.85 -26.60
C GLU A 240 -0.52 -16.10 -26.98
N LEU A 241 -1.47 -15.47 -26.28
CA LEU A 241 -2.90 -15.57 -26.59
C LEU A 241 -3.22 -15.05 -28.00
N LEU A 242 -2.61 -13.93 -28.39
CA LEU A 242 -2.82 -13.30 -29.69
C LEU A 242 -2.20 -14.09 -30.86
N ARG A 243 -1.36 -15.11 -30.58
CA ARG A 243 -0.80 -16.03 -31.59
C ARG A 243 -1.55 -17.35 -31.70
N LEU A 244 -2.61 -17.56 -30.92
CA LEU A 244 -3.43 -18.75 -31.06
C LEU A 244 -4.08 -18.78 -32.46
N PRO A 245 -4.34 -19.98 -33.03
CA PRO A 245 -5.01 -20.10 -34.33
C PRO A 245 -6.39 -19.40 -34.35
N ASP A 246 -7.08 -19.44 -33.21
CA ASP A 246 -8.31 -18.70 -32.94
C ASP A 246 -8.07 -17.83 -31.69
N PRO A 247 -7.58 -16.58 -31.86
CA PRO A 247 -7.23 -15.71 -30.73
C PRO A 247 -8.49 -15.18 -30.01
N PRO A 248 -8.38 -14.74 -28.75
CA PRO A 248 -9.50 -14.13 -28.06
C PRO A 248 -9.87 -12.78 -28.70
N THR A 249 -11.15 -12.41 -28.59
CA THR A 249 -11.64 -11.08 -29.01
C THR A 249 -11.64 -10.06 -27.87
N ALA A 250 -11.50 -10.54 -26.63
CA ALA A 250 -11.35 -9.69 -25.45
C ALA A 250 -10.43 -10.33 -24.41
N VAL A 251 -9.75 -9.51 -23.61
CA VAL A 251 -8.93 -9.95 -22.49
C VAL A 251 -9.35 -9.20 -21.22
N PHE A 252 -9.77 -9.95 -20.19
CA PHE A 252 -9.86 -9.45 -18.83
C PHE A 252 -8.54 -9.74 -18.10
N CYS A 253 -7.92 -8.71 -17.54
CA CYS A 253 -6.69 -8.82 -16.77
C CYS A 253 -6.98 -8.61 -15.28
N SER A 254 -6.29 -9.38 -14.42
CA SER A 254 -6.48 -9.27 -12.98
C SER A 254 -6.00 -7.96 -12.41
N ASN A 255 -5.19 -7.17 -13.11
CA ASN A 255 -4.94 -5.78 -12.76
C ASN A 255 -4.58 -4.90 -13.97
N ASP A 256 -4.50 -3.59 -13.73
CA ASP A 256 -4.19 -2.59 -14.75
C ASP A 256 -2.78 -2.73 -15.32
N LEU A 257 -1.81 -3.23 -14.53
CA LEU A 257 -0.44 -3.46 -15.02
C LEU A 257 -0.38 -4.61 -16.02
N GLN A 258 -1.07 -5.73 -15.76
CA GLN A 258 -1.23 -6.80 -16.74
C GLN A 258 -1.94 -6.29 -18.00
N ALA A 259 -3.01 -5.50 -17.84
CA ALA A 259 -3.72 -4.91 -18.97
C ALA A 259 -2.81 -3.99 -19.81
N LEU A 260 -1.95 -3.19 -19.18
CA LEU A 260 -0.95 -2.39 -19.87
C LEU A 260 0.05 -3.26 -20.67
N GLY A 261 0.41 -4.42 -20.13
CA GLY A 261 1.19 -5.42 -20.86
C GLY A 261 0.45 -5.96 -22.10
N VAL A 262 -0.86 -6.22 -21.99
CA VAL A 262 -1.69 -6.66 -23.11
C VAL A 262 -1.83 -5.58 -24.18
N TYR A 263 -1.93 -4.30 -23.79
CA TYR A 263 -1.88 -3.17 -24.73
C TYR A 263 -0.58 -3.20 -25.57
N GLU A 264 0.56 -3.40 -24.92
CA GLU A 264 1.85 -3.48 -25.62
C GLU A 264 1.92 -4.74 -26.50
N ALA A 265 1.35 -5.86 -26.06
CA ALA A 265 1.26 -7.09 -26.88
C ALA A 265 0.43 -6.86 -28.15
N ALA A 266 -0.75 -6.24 -28.02
CA ALA A 266 -1.62 -5.90 -29.15
C ALA A 266 -0.91 -4.95 -30.12
N ARG A 267 -0.28 -3.88 -29.60
CA ARG A 267 0.48 -2.92 -30.41
C ARG A 267 1.61 -3.61 -31.20
N ARG A 268 2.36 -4.52 -30.57
CA ARG A 268 3.43 -5.29 -31.25
C ARG A 268 2.89 -6.27 -32.30
N ALA A 269 1.68 -6.77 -32.12
CA ALA A 269 0.99 -7.60 -33.09
C ALA A 269 0.30 -6.79 -34.22
N GLY A 270 0.35 -5.46 -34.16
CA GLY A 270 -0.34 -4.59 -35.12
C GLY A 270 -1.87 -4.55 -34.94
N LEU A 271 -2.37 -5.00 -33.79
CA LEU A 271 -3.79 -4.98 -33.44
C LEU A 271 -4.14 -3.67 -32.72
N ARG A 272 -5.34 -3.16 -32.97
CA ARG A 272 -5.86 -1.97 -32.30
C ARG A 272 -6.76 -2.37 -31.13
N VAL A 273 -6.59 -1.67 -30.03
CA VAL A 273 -7.54 -1.67 -28.91
C VAL A 273 -8.40 -0.42 -29.09
N PRO A 274 -9.75 -0.51 -29.10
CA PRO A 274 -10.55 -1.71 -28.87
C PRO A 274 -10.95 -2.49 -30.12
N GLU A 275 -10.70 -1.98 -31.33
CA GLU A 275 -11.39 -2.45 -32.55
C GLU A 275 -11.06 -3.89 -32.96
N ASP A 276 -9.84 -4.33 -32.69
CA ASP A 276 -9.40 -5.70 -32.97
C ASP A 276 -9.30 -6.53 -31.69
N LEU A 277 -9.19 -5.89 -30.51
CA LEU A 277 -9.14 -6.54 -29.20
C LEU A 277 -9.68 -5.63 -28.09
N SER A 278 -10.71 -6.08 -27.37
CA SER A 278 -11.16 -5.43 -26.13
C SER A 278 -10.25 -5.80 -24.94
N VAL A 279 -9.93 -4.84 -24.08
CA VAL A 279 -9.09 -5.07 -22.89
C VAL A 279 -9.72 -4.44 -21.66
N ILE A 280 -9.82 -5.20 -20.56
CA ILE A 280 -10.26 -4.69 -19.24
C ILE A 280 -9.16 -4.94 -18.20
N GLY A 281 -8.85 -3.90 -17.41
CA GLY A 281 -7.99 -3.98 -16.23
C GLY A 281 -8.75 -4.16 -14.92
N PHE A 282 -8.03 -4.00 -13.82
CA PHE A 282 -8.56 -3.97 -12.46
C PHE A 282 -7.64 -3.07 -11.62
N ASP A 283 -8.21 -2.31 -10.69
CA ASP A 283 -7.61 -1.37 -9.72
C ASP A 283 -8.06 0.08 -9.96
N ASP A 284 -8.17 0.51 -11.23
CA ASP A 284 -8.38 1.91 -11.67
C ASP A 284 -7.26 2.87 -11.26
N LEU A 285 -6.02 2.44 -11.50
CA LEU A 285 -4.84 3.26 -11.27
C LEU A 285 -4.83 4.51 -12.15
N SER A 286 -4.21 5.58 -11.66
CA SER A 286 -4.28 6.91 -12.29
C SER A 286 -3.82 6.98 -13.75
N PHE A 287 -2.96 6.05 -14.21
CA PHE A 287 -2.51 6.00 -15.60
C PHE A 287 -3.56 5.44 -16.57
N THR A 288 -4.57 4.70 -16.09
CA THR A 288 -5.56 4.03 -16.94
C THR A 288 -6.34 5.00 -17.83
N GLN A 289 -6.61 6.21 -17.33
CA GLN A 289 -7.27 7.28 -18.10
C GLN A 289 -6.40 7.85 -19.23
N TRP A 290 -5.08 7.62 -19.18
CA TRP A 290 -4.08 8.12 -20.13
C TRP A 290 -3.47 7.00 -20.99
N ALA A 291 -3.94 5.76 -20.83
CA ALA A 291 -3.63 4.68 -21.74
C ALA A 291 -4.13 5.04 -23.16
N GLY A 292 -3.55 4.44 -24.20
CA GLY A 292 -3.95 4.67 -25.59
C GLY A 292 -4.60 3.41 -26.18
N PRO A 293 -5.94 3.30 -26.18
CA PRO A 293 -6.96 4.24 -25.67
C PRO A 293 -7.18 4.14 -24.14
N PRO A 294 -7.90 5.09 -23.50
CA PRO A 294 -8.21 5.04 -22.08
C PRO A 294 -8.84 3.70 -21.65
N MET A 295 -8.30 3.10 -20.60
CA MET A 295 -8.57 1.72 -20.19
C MET A 295 -9.86 1.59 -19.37
N THR A 296 -10.80 0.78 -19.83
CA THR A 296 -11.90 0.22 -19.03
C THR A 296 -11.30 -0.68 -17.95
N THR A 297 -11.70 -0.48 -16.70
CA THR A 297 -11.13 -1.18 -15.55
C THR A 297 -12.13 -1.26 -14.40
N VAL A 298 -11.90 -2.15 -13.45
CA VAL A 298 -12.69 -2.23 -12.22
C VAL A 298 -11.98 -1.45 -11.11
N ARG A 299 -12.57 -0.36 -10.66
CA ARG A 299 -12.07 0.46 -9.55
C ARG A 299 -12.14 -0.30 -8.24
N GLN A 300 -11.00 -0.36 -7.57
CA GLN A 300 -10.92 -0.62 -6.13
C GLN A 300 -10.87 0.71 -5.39
N PRO A 301 -11.60 0.90 -4.29
CA PRO A 301 -11.55 2.15 -3.52
C PRO A 301 -10.30 2.18 -2.61
N LEU A 302 -9.10 2.11 -3.20
CA LEU A 302 -7.82 1.91 -2.51
C LEU A 302 -7.56 2.95 -1.39
N VAL A 303 -7.76 4.24 -1.68
CA VAL A 303 -7.65 5.30 -0.66
C VAL A 303 -8.59 5.03 0.53
N GLN A 304 -9.83 4.62 0.25
CA GLN A 304 -10.79 4.29 1.30
C GLN A 304 -10.40 3.01 2.06
N MET A 305 -9.81 2.02 1.39
CA MET A 305 -9.30 0.79 2.01
C MET A 305 -8.18 1.14 3.01
N GLY A 306 -7.19 1.93 2.58
CA GLY A 306 -6.11 2.41 3.44
C GLY A 306 -6.62 3.18 4.64
N ALA A 307 -7.53 4.13 4.41
CA ALA A 307 -8.14 4.91 5.48
C ALA A 307 -8.95 4.05 6.47
N THR A 308 -9.65 3.03 5.97
CA THR A 308 -10.44 2.13 6.80
C THR A 308 -9.55 1.25 7.67
N ALA A 309 -8.47 0.70 7.11
CA ALA A 309 -7.50 -0.08 7.88
C ALA A 309 -6.82 0.78 8.96
N ALA A 310 -6.46 2.02 8.63
CA ALA A 310 -5.89 2.97 9.59
C ALA A 310 -6.87 3.33 10.72
N ARG A 311 -8.16 3.53 10.42
CA ARG A 311 -9.17 3.74 11.47
C ARG A 311 -9.31 2.52 12.38
N MET A 312 -9.44 1.32 11.80
CA MET A 312 -9.60 0.09 12.57
C MET A 312 -8.42 -0.15 13.52
N VAL A 313 -7.19 0.00 13.04
CA VAL A 313 -6.01 -0.25 13.88
C VAL A 313 -5.88 0.79 15.00
N LEU A 314 -6.29 2.04 14.76
CA LEU A 314 -6.29 3.09 15.79
C LEU A 314 -7.43 2.91 16.81
N THR A 315 -8.62 2.48 16.40
CA THR A 315 -9.70 2.10 17.33
C THR A 315 -9.22 1.00 18.29
N LEU A 316 -8.53 -0.02 17.77
CA LEU A 316 -7.93 -1.05 18.61
C LEU A 316 -6.82 -0.52 19.52
N ALA A 317 -6.01 0.44 19.04
CA ALA A 317 -4.95 1.06 19.83
C ALA A 317 -5.53 1.91 20.99
N ASP A 318 -6.69 2.52 20.78
CA ASP A 318 -7.46 3.26 21.80
C ASP A 318 -8.16 2.31 22.80
N GLY A 319 -8.06 0.98 22.60
CA GLY A 319 -8.67 -0.03 23.47
C GLY A 319 -10.17 -0.25 23.20
N GLU A 320 -10.68 0.27 22.09
CA GLU A 320 -12.08 0.17 21.69
C GLU A 320 -12.32 -1.08 20.82
N PRO A 321 -13.49 -1.74 20.96
CA PRO A 321 -13.84 -2.87 20.12
C PRO A 321 -14.16 -2.44 18.68
N LEU A 322 -13.87 -3.30 17.71
CA LEU A 322 -14.31 -3.11 16.33
C LEU A 322 -15.76 -3.56 16.16
N GLU A 323 -16.56 -2.78 15.43
CA GLU A 323 -17.90 -3.21 15.01
C GLU A 323 -17.85 -4.38 14.02
N GLN A 324 -16.84 -4.39 13.15
CA GLN A 324 -16.62 -5.39 12.11
C GLN A 324 -15.15 -5.76 12.03
N HIS A 325 -14.85 -7.06 12.12
CA HIS A 325 -13.48 -7.56 11.95
C HIS A 325 -13.11 -7.79 10.48
N ARG A 326 -14.08 -7.89 9.58
CA ARG A 326 -13.85 -8.08 8.15
C ARG A 326 -14.67 -7.05 7.39
N VAL A 327 -13.99 -6.16 6.69
CA VAL A 327 -14.62 -5.10 5.89
C VAL A 327 -14.27 -5.32 4.43
N GLU A 328 -15.27 -5.51 3.59
CA GLU A 328 -15.11 -5.64 2.13
C GLU A 328 -15.74 -4.41 1.46
N LEU A 329 -14.93 -3.61 0.79
CA LEU A 329 -15.39 -2.40 0.12
C LEU A 329 -15.82 -2.69 -1.33
N ALA A 330 -16.91 -2.06 -1.74
CA ALA A 330 -17.49 -2.29 -3.06
C ALA A 330 -16.56 -1.83 -4.19
N THR A 331 -16.43 -2.67 -5.21
CA THR A 331 -15.77 -2.35 -6.47
C THR A 331 -16.76 -1.76 -7.48
N THR A 332 -16.27 -1.04 -8.48
CA THR A 332 -17.13 -0.45 -9.52
C THR A 332 -16.47 -0.55 -10.89
N LEU A 333 -17.20 -1.01 -11.90
CA LEU A 333 -16.71 -1.00 -13.28
C LEU A 333 -16.67 0.44 -13.80
N VAL A 334 -15.51 0.88 -14.28
CA VAL A 334 -15.28 2.17 -14.90
C VAL A 334 -15.09 1.94 -16.40
N VAL A 335 -16.15 2.17 -17.16
CA VAL A 335 -16.14 2.00 -18.63
C VAL A 335 -15.45 3.18 -19.28
N ARG A 336 -14.49 2.90 -20.17
CA ARG A 336 -13.77 3.87 -21.01
C ARG A 336 -13.74 3.38 -22.46
N GLU A 337 -12.63 3.59 -23.16
CA GLU A 337 -12.52 3.43 -24.63
C GLU A 337 -11.80 2.14 -25.05
N SER A 338 -11.42 1.26 -24.11
CA SER A 338 -10.68 0.02 -24.40
C SER A 338 -11.54 -1.21 -24.66
N THR A 339 -12.85 -1.03 -24.77
CA THR A 339 -13.80 -2.12 -25.07
C THR A 339 -14.81 -1.69 -26.12
N ALA A 340 -15.07 -2.54 -27.10
CA ALA A 340 -16.08 -2.36 -28.15
C ALA A 340 -16.68 -3.72 -28.54
N PRO A 341 -17.80 -3.79 -29.28
CA PRO A 341 -18.29 -5.05 -29.82
C PRO A 341 -17.21 -5.79 -30.64
N PRO A 342 -17.15 -7.13 -30.61
CA PRO A 342 -16.14 -7.87 -31.37
C PRO A 342 -16.31 -7.64 -32.87
N ARG A 343 -15.19 -7.67 -33.59
CA ARG A 343 -15.19 -7.69 -35.04
C ARG A 343 -15.75 -9.04 -35.51
N VAL A 344 -16.85 -9.00 -36.26
CA VAL A 344 -17.53 -10.17 -36.85
C VAL A 344 -16.75 -10.70 -38.04
#